data_AF-A0A7U6JEC2-F1
#
_entry.id   AF-A0A7U6JEC2-F1
#
_cell.length_a   1.000
_cell.length_b   1.000
_cell.length_c   1.000
_cell.angle_alpha   90.00
_cell.angle_beta   90.00
_cell.angle_gamma   90.00
#
_symmetry.space_group_name_H-M   'P 1'
#
loop_
_entity.id
_entity.type
_entity.pdbx_description
1 polymer ?
#
loop_
_entity_poly.entity_id
_entity_poly.type
_entity_poly.pdbx_seq_one_letter_code
_entity_poly.pdbx_strand_id
1 'polypeptide(L)'
;MKIKKEGSFEFIEMERGETLNKNLNELIGLSGFIVKDNSLPLHLHVYLGNSQKGVIDGHLFDSEVFTFGEMSILWSPINVKRILKDGLFLLDF
;
A
#
# COMPACT_ATOMS: atom_id res chain seq x y z
N MET A 1 -3.28 22.75 6.56
CA MET A 1 -2.61 22.06 5.43
C MET A 1 -1.23 22.69 5.16
N LYS A 2 -0.16 21.91 5.27
CA LYS A 2 1.19 22.34 4.85
C LYS A 2 1.66 21.40 3.74
N ILE A 3 2.14 21.97 2.63
CA ILE A 3 2.71 21.21 1.51
C ILE A 3 4.22 21.35 1.60
N LYS A 4 4.93 20.24 1.76
CA LYS A 4 6.39 20.19 1.78
C LYS A 4 6.87 19.44 0.54
N LYS A 5 7.84 20.01 -0.18
CA LYS A 5 8.52 19.35 -1.30
C LYS A 5 9.90 18.86 -0.88
N GLU A 6 10.18 17.60 -1.15
CA GLU A 6 11.52 17.03 -1.01
C GLU A 6 11.84 16.22 -2.28
N GLY A 7 12.71 16.77 -3.12
CA GLY A 7 13.00 16.22 -4.45
C GLY A 7 11.78 16.24 -5.37
N SER A 8 11.49 15.12 -6.01
CA SER A 8 10.32 14.92 -6.87
C SER A 8 9.04 14.58 -6.12
N PHE A 9 9.08 14.51 -4.79
CA PHE A 9 7.95 14.10 -3.96
C PHE A 9 7.28 15.30 -3.29
N GLU A 10 5.95 15.33 -3.35
CA GLU A 10 5.09 16.24 -2.61
C GLU A 10 4.53 15.52 -1.39
N PHE A 11 4.87 16.01 -0.21
CA PHE A 11 4.34 15.54 1.07
C PHE A 11 3.24 16.49 1.52
N ILE A 12 2.05 15.94 1.73
CA ILE A 12 0.93 16.67 2.31
C ILE A 12 0.86 16.30 3.79
N GLU A 13 1.29 17.23 4.65
CA GLU A 13 1.22 17.06 6.09
C GLU A 13 -0.07 17.69 6.61
N MET A 14 -0.95 16.87 7.20
CA MET A 14 -2.22 17.29 7.78
C MET A 14 -2.17 17.11 9.30
N GLU A 15 -2.33 18.22 10.04
CA GLU A 15 -2.41 18.20 11.51
C GLU A 15 -3.82 17.76 11.97
N ARG A 16 -3.87 17.01 13.08
CA ARG A 16 -5.07 16.35 13.59
C ARG A 16 -6.06 17.39 14.16
N GLY A 17 -7.25 17.49 13.56
CA GLY A 17 -8.34 18.33 14.10
C GLY A 17 -9.32 18.90 13.08
N GLU A 18 -9.01 18.85 11.79
CA GLU A 18 -9.94 19.26 10.73
C GLU A 18 -10.87 18.08 10.38
N THR A 19 -12.18 18.28 10.52
CA THR A 19 -13.24 17.34 10.12
C THR A 19 -13.09 17.05 8.63
N LEU A 20 -12.41 15.96 8.32
CA LEU A 20 -12.18 15.54 6.94
C LEU A 20 -13.49 15.06 6.34
N ASN A 21 -14.00 15.80 5.36
CA ASN A 21 -14.54 15.19 4.14
C ASN A 21 -13.39 14.39 3.49
N LYS A 22 -12.99 13.26 4.11
CA LYS A 22 -12.00 12.34 3.54
C LYS A 22 -12.61 11.87 2.23
N ASN A 23 -11.86 11.94 1.13
CA ASN A 23 -12.20 11.18 -0.07
C ASN A 23 -12.05 9.69 0.29
N LEU A 24 -13.06 9.15 0.98
CA LEU A 24 -13.15 7.76 1.36
C LEU A 24 -13.20 6.97 0.06
N ASN A 25 -12.23 6.09 -0.12
CA ASN A 25 -12.19 5.18 -1.25
C ASN A 25 -12.57 3.78 -0.77
N GLU A 26 -13.28 3.06 -1.62
CA GLU A 26 -13.66 1.67 -1.37
C GLU A 26 -12.52 0.74 -1.78
N LEU A 27 -12.20 -0.24 -0.93
CA LEU A 27 -11.24 -1.28 -1.29
C LEU A 27 -11.89 -2.24 -2.29
N ILE A 28 -11.49 -2.15 -3.56
CA ILE A 28 -11.97 -3.04 -4.62
C ILE A 28 -11.13 -4.32 -4.66
N GLY A 29 -9.82 -4.19 -4.45
CA GLY A 29 -8.92 -5.33 -4.48
C GLY A 29 -7.60 -5.04 -3.77
N LEU A 30 -7.05 -6.08 -3.16
CA LEU A 30 -5.72 -6.11 -2.57
C LEU A 30 -5.05 -7.40 -3.02
N SER A 31 -3.84 -7.31 -3.55
CA SER A 31 -3.08 -8.48 -3.99
C SER A 31 -1.60 -8.31 -3.71
N GLY A 32 -0.93 -9.41 -3.40
CA GLY A 32 0.49 -9.38 -3.12
C GLY A 32 0.93 -10.58 -2.30
N PHE A 33 2.08 -10.45 -1.65
CA PHE A 33 2.68 -11.53 -0.88
C PHE A 33 3.39 -11.01 0.36
N ILE A 34 3.58 -11.93 1.30
CA ILE A 34 4.32 -11.72 2.55
C ILE A 34 5.50 -12.70 2.56
N VAL A 35 6.71 -12.18 2.67
CA VAL A 35 7.94 -12.96 2.81
C VAL A 35 8.42 -12.87 4.25
N LYS A 36 8.56 -14.02 4.90
CA LYS A 36 9.03 -14.10 6.28
C LYS A 36 10.50 -13.67 6.39
N ASP A 37 10.89 -13.13 7.55
CA ASP A 37 12.29 -12.85 7.92
C ASP A 37 13.05 -11.92 6.95
N ASN A 38 12.33 -11.04 6.25
CA ASN A 38 12.90 -10.03 5.37
C ASN A 38 12.70 -8.61 5.95
N SER A 39 13.65 -7.71 5.70
CA SER A 39 13.54 -6.29 6.09
C SER A 39 12.36 -5.56 5.43
N LEU A 40 11.93 -6.02 4.24
CA LEU A 40 10.78 -5.51 3.51
C LEU A 40 9.84 -6.69 3.19
N PRO A 41 9.11 -7.19 4.21
CA PRO A 41 8.40 -8.46 4.12
C PRO A 41 7.11 -8.37 3.29
N LEU A 42 6.58 -7.17 3.03
CA LEU A 42 5.33 -6.96 2.32
C LEU A 42 5.58 -6.42 0.92
N HIS A 43 4.86 -6.95 -0.06
CA HIS A 43 4.70 -6.33 -1.37
C HIS A 43 3.22 -6.42 -1.73
N LEU A 44 2.50 -5.32 -1.57
CA LEU A 44 1.05 -5.26 -1.76
C LEU A 44 0.71 -4.21 -2.82
N HIS A 45 -0.23 -4.56 -3.70
CA HIS A 45 -0.85 -3.66 -4.66
C HIS A 45 -2.34 -3.55 -4.33
N VAL A 46 -2.89 -2.36 -4.53
CA VAL A 46 -4.28 -2.03 -4.17
C VAL A 46 -5.02 -1.46 -5.38
N TYR A 47 -6.33 -1.69 -5.40
CA TYR A 47 -7.29 -1.05 -6.29
C TYR A 47 -8.36 -0.39 -5.43
N LEU A 48 -8.52 0.92 -5.58
CA LEU A 48 -9.38 1.77 -4.77
C LEU A 48 -10.43 2.44 -5.65
N GLY A 49 -11.71 2.24 -5.33
CA GLY A 49 -12.83 2.91 -5.97
C GLY A 49 -13.08 4.28 -5.35
N ASN A 50 -13.19 5.32 -6.17
CA ASN A 50 -13.47 6.67 -5.69
C ASN A 50 -14.94 7.08 -5.87
N SER A 51 -15.33 8.20 -5.27
CA SER A 51 -16.70 8.74 -5.32
C SER A 51 -17.18 9.11 -6.73
N GLN A 52 -16.27 9.26 -7.68
CA GLN A 52 -16.55 9.57 -9.09
C GLN A 52 -16.71 8.31 -9.95
N LYS A 53 -16.75 7.12 -9.32
CA LYS A 53 -16.78 5.80 -9.98
C LYS A 53 -15.53 5.50 -10.82
N GLY A 54 -14.42 6.18 -10.52
CA GLY A 54 -13.10 5.86 -11.05
C GLY A 54 -12.34 4.89 -10.16
N VAL A 55 -11.23 4.34 -10.68
CA VAL A 55 -10.33 3.44 -9.96
C VAL A 55 -8.95 4.08 -9.86
N ILE A 56 -8.36 4.00 -8.67
CA ILE A 56 -6.96 4.32 -8.38
C ILE A 56 -6.26 3.00 -8.08
N ASP A 57 -5.14 2.72 -8.74
CA ASP A 57 -4.35 1.51 -8.49
C ASP A 57 -2.87 1.82 -8.25
N GLY A 58 -2.13 0.84 -7.74
CA GLY A 58 -0.69 0.94 -7.58
C GLY A 58 -0.12 0.17 -6.41
N HIS A 59 1.12 0.51 -6.05
CA HIS A 59 1.81 -0.06 -4.89
C HIS A 59 1.29 0.57 -3.59
N LEU A 60 0.94 -0.28 -2.62
CA LEU A 60 0.45 0.16 -1.33
C LEU A 60 1.64 0.47 -0.40
N PHE A 61 1.82 1.74 -0.08
CA PHE A 61 2.83 2.19 0.89
C PHE A 61 2.24 2.32 2.30
N ASP A 62 1.07 2.97 2.41
CA ASP A 62 0.37 3.19 3.67
C ASP A 62 -1.13 3.41 3.40
N SER A 63 -1.98 3.03 4.36
CA SER A 63 -3.42 3.27 4.33
C SER A 63 -4.05 3.09 5.71
N GLU A 64 -5.11 3.83 5.97
CA GLU A 64 -5.95 3.69 7.16
C GLU A 64 -7.27 2.99 6.80
N VAL A 65 -7.63 1.95 7.56
CA VAL A 65 -8.94 1.29 7.42
C VAL A 65 -9.97 2.09 8.21
N PHE A 66 -11.03 2.55 7.54
CA PHE A 66 -12.06 3.37 8.19
C PHE A 66 -13.20 2.54 8.80
N THR A 67 -13.67 1.51 8.09
CA THR A 67 -14.77 0.64 8.53
C THR A 67 -14.26 -0.76 8.86
N PHE A 68 -13.94 -1.55 7.83
CA PHE A 68 -13.37 -2.88 7.94
C PHE A 68 -12.63 -3.24 6.64
N GLY A 69 -11.76 -4.24 6.72
CA GLY A 69 -11.11 -4.84 5.57
C GLY A 69 -11.09 -6.36 5.77
N GLU A 70 -11.45 -7.10 4.73
CA GLU A 70 -11.43 -8.56 4.74
C GLU A 70 -10.36 -9.05 3.77
N MET A 71 -9.60 -10.07 4.19
CA MET A 71 -8.53 -10.63 3.37
C MET A 71 -8.44 -12.14 3.56
N SER A 72 -8.11 -12.84 2.49
CA SER A 72 -7.74 -14.25 2.52
C SER A 72 -6.23 -14.37 2.34
N ILE A 73 -5.58 -15.18 3.19
CA ILE A 73 -4.14 -15.43 3.12
C ILE A 73 -3.92 -16.89 2.75
N LEU A 74 -3.21 -17.11 1.65
CA LEU A 74 -2.73 -18.44 1.29
C LEU A 74 -1.36 -18.66 1.94
N TRP A 75 -1.27 -19.67 2.81
CA TRP A 75 -0.01 -20.07 3.40
C TRP A 75 0.75 -21.02 2.48
N SER A 76 2.03 -20.76 2.23
CA SER A 76 2.93 -21.62 1.46
C SER A 76 4.12 -22.08 2.31
N PRO A 77 4.51 -23.36 2.24
CA PRO A 77 5.73 -23.85 2.90
C PRO A 77 7.00 -23.53 2.11
N ILE A 78 6.89 -22.97 0.89
CA ILE A 78 8.05 -22.66 0.05
C ILE A 78 8.85 -21.53 0.69
N ASN A 79 10.17 -21.75 0.82
CA ASN A 79 11.07 -20.75 1.37
C ASN A 79 11.47 -19.74 0.29
N VAL A 80 10.63 -18.72 0.12
CA VAL A 80 10.89 -17.60 -0.79
C VAL A 80 11.69 -16.52 -0.06
N LYS A 81 12.63 -15.88 -0.75
CA LYS A 81 13.39 -14.73 -0.21
C LYS A 81 13.37 -13.56 -1.19
N ARG A 82 13.83 -12.39 -0.74
CA ARG A 82 14.10 -11.25 -1.64
C ARG A 82 15.60 -11.06 -1.82
N ILE A 83 16.03 -10.90 -3.07
CA ILE A 83 17.43 -10.60 -3.42
C ILE A 83 17.51 -9.24 -4.11
N LEU A 84 18.56 -8.48 -3.83
CA LEU A 84 18.85 -7.24 -4.54
C LEU A 84 19.44 -7.58 -5.91
N LYS A 85 18.71 -7.25 -6.98
CA LYS A 85 19.15 -7.43 -8.36
C LYS A 85 18.82 -6.17 -9.14
N ASP A 86 19.82 -5.60 -9.80
CA ASP A 86 19.68 -4.37 -10.61
C ASP A 86 19.04 -3.21 -9.83
N GLY A 87 19.36 -3.09 -8.53
CA GLY A 87 18.81 -2.05 -7.64
C GLY A 87 17.40 -2.32 -7.12
N LEU A 88 16.79 -3.46 -7.46
CA LEU A 88 15.44 -3.84 -7.02
C LEU A 88 15.46 -5.09 -6.15
N PHE A 89 14.63 -5.10 -5.10
CA PHE A 89 14.43 -6.30 -4.28
C PHE A 89 13.40 -7.23 -4.94
N LEU A 90 13.88 -8.20 -5.70
CA LEU A 90 13.06 -9.16 -6.43
C LEU A 90 12.83 -10.43 -5.62
N LEU A 91 11.72 -11.13 -5.89
CA LEU A 91 11.49 -12.47 -5.36
C LEU A 91 12.48 -13.47 -5.96
N ASP A 92 12.98 -14.36 -5.11
CA ASP A 92 13.82 -15.51 -5.45
C ASP A 92 13.17 -16.76 -4.85
N PHE A 93 12.84 -17.73 -5.71
CA PHE A 93 12.04 -18.93 -5.41
C PHE A 93 12.90 -20.19 -5.38
#